data_AF-I0GTF6-F1
#
_entry.id   AF-I0GTF6-F1
#
_cell.length_a   1.000
_cell.length_b   1.000
_cell.length_c   1.000
_cell.angle_alpha   90.00
_cell.angle_beta   90.00
_cell.angle_gamma   90.00
#
_symmetry.space_group_name_H-M   'P 1'
#
loop_
_entity.id
_entity.type
_entity.pdbx_description
1 polymer ?
#
loop_
_entity_poly.entity_id
_entity_poly.type
_entity_poly.pdbx_seq_one_letter_code
_entity_poly.pdbx_strand_id
1 'polypeptide(L)'
;MCIALLESAINEPFKTFGGEDLYPGICLKDARLCFGIATNYAFIDGNKRVAVHAMETFLLANNKSLECTEDEMEETILGVAEGKIAYQDLSQWIESHIYR
;
A
#
# COMPACT_ATOMS: atom_id res chain seq x y z
N MET A 1 14.58 9.89 -8.78
CA MET A 1 13.34 9.10 -8.87
C MET A 1 13.44 8.22 -10.10
N CYS A 2 13.23 6.92 -9.98
CA CYS A 2 13.16 5.99 -11.09
C CYS A 2 11.71 5.79 -11.50
N ILE A 3 11.31 6.39 -12.62
CA ILE A 3 9.92 6.39 -13.10
C ILE A 3 9.44 4.95 -13.32
N ALA A 4 10.24 4.09 -13.95
CA ALA A 4 9.87 2.70 -14.23
C ALA A 4 9.53 1.89 -12.96
N LEU A 5 10.25 2.12 -11.86
CA LEU A 5 9.99 1.41 -10.58
C LEU A 5 8.69 1.90 -9.92
N LEU A 6 8.41 3.20 -10.04
CA LEU A 6 7.15 3.78 -9.57
C LEU A 6 5.97 3.29 -10.42
N GLU A 7 6.10 3.32 -11.75
CA GLU A 7 5.10 2.80 -12.68
C GLU A 7 4.80 1.33 -12.42
N SER A 8 5.81 0.52 -12.12
CA SER A 8 5.59 -0.87 -11.72
C SER A 8 4.77 -0.97 -10.44
N ALA A 9 5.07 -0.15 -9.42
CA ALA A 9 4.37 -0.19 -8.13
C ALA A 9 2.89 0.23 -8.26
N ILE A 10 2.60 1.31 -8.98
CA ILE A 10 1.24 1.86 -9.09
C ILE A 10 0.32 1.03 -9.99
N ASN A 11 0.88 0.27 -10.94
CA ASN A 11 0.09 -0.59 -11.83
C ASN A 11 -0.16 -1.99 -11.24
N GLU A 12 0.67 -2.43 -10.28
CA GLU A 12 0.56 -3.74 -9.66
C GLU A 12 -0.85 -4.05 -9.09
N PRO A 13 -1.52 -3.14 -8.34
CA PRO A 13 -2.85 -3.40 -7.77
C PRO A 13 -3.93 -3.73 -8.81
N PHE A 14 -3.75 -3.31 -10.06
CA PHE A 14 -4.74 -3.44 -11.13
C PHE A 14 -4.41 -4.54 -12.13
N LYS A 15 -3.39 -5.36 -11.87
CA LYS A 15 -3.05 -6.49 -12.73
C LYS A 15 -4.14 -7.56 -12.66
N THR A 16 -4.37 -8.18 -13.81
CA THR A 16 -5.33 -9.26 -13.97
C THR A 16 -4.65 -10.52 -14.53
N PHE A 17 -5.23 -11.69 -14.26
CA PHE A 17 -4.82 -12.95 -14.86
C PHE A 17 -6.07 -13.77 -15.21
N GLY A 18 -6.16 -14.22 -16.47
CA GLY A 18 -7.34 -14.95 -16.93
C GLY A 18 -8.63 -14.13 -16.93
N GLY A 19 -8.54 -12.79 -16.93
CA GLY A 19 -9.68 -11.88 -16.84
C GLY A 19 -10.12 -11.53 -15.42
N GLU A 20 -9.51 -12.15 -14.40
CA GLU A 20 -9.81 -11.90 -12.98
C GLU A 20 -8.75 -10.99 -12.35
N ASP A 21 -9.16 -10.15 -11.40
CA ASP A 21 -8.24 -9.32 -10.62
C ASP A 21 -7.28 -10.21 -9.80
N LEU A 22 -5.97 -9.94 -9.88
CA LEU A 22 -4.99 -10.63 -9.03
C LEU A 22 -5.10 -10.21 -7.56
N TYR A 23 -5.60 -9.00 -7.32
CA TYR A 23 -5.79 -8.41 -6.01
C TYR A 23 -7.25 -8.02 -5.84
N PRO A 24 -8.15 -8.98 -5.54
CA PRO A 24 -9.56 -8.68 -5.36
C PRO A 24 -9.81 -7.85 -4.09
N GLY A 25 -10.60 -6.79 -4.21
CA GLY A 25 -11.01 -5.94 -3.09
C GLY A 25 -10.14 -4.70 -2.88
N ILE A 26 -10.72 -3.68 -2.23
CA ILE A 26 -10.09 -2.37 -2.04
C ILE A 26 -8.86 -2.49 -1.14
N CYS A 27 -8.97 -3.16 0.01
CA CYS A 27 -7.87 -3.28 0.98
C CYS A 27 -6.66 -4.01 0.41
N LEU A 28 -6.89 -5.07 -0.38
CA LEU A 28 -5.79 -5.82 -0.98
C LEU A 28 -5.08 -5.03 -2.09
N LYS A 29 -5.84 -4.27 -2.89
CA LYS A 29 -5.27 -3.33 -3.88
C LYS A 29 -4.46 -2.24 -3.21
N ASP A 30 -5.00 -1.67 -2.14
CA ASP A 30 -4.37 -0.62 -1.36
C ASP A 30 -3.07 -1.10 -0.70
N ALA A 31 -3.11 -2.26 -0.04
CA ALA A 31 -1.94 -2.90 0.52
C ALA A 31 -0.87 -3.17 -0.55
N ARG A 32 -1.28 -3.60 -1.74
CA ARG A 32 -0.34 -3.85 -2.84
C ARG A 32 0.31 -2.57 -3.35
N LEU A 33 -0.44 -1.47 -3.42
CA LEU A 33 0.06 -0.14 -3.78
C LEU A 33 1.10 0.34 -2.77
N CYS A 34 0.73 0.33 -1.48
CA CYS A 34 1.59 0.76 -0.38
C CYS A 34 2.88 -0.08 -0.33
N PHE A 35 2.75 -1.41 -0.36
CA PHE A 35 3.89 -2.33 -0.37
C PHE A 35 4.83 -2.05 -1.54
N GLY A 36 4.30 -1.90 -2.76
CA GLY A 36 5.10 -1.64 -3.95
C GLY A 36 5.89 -0.34 -3.84
N ILE A 37 5.27 0.74 -3.39
CA ILE A 37 5.96 2.03 -3.23
C ILE A 37 7.00 1.97 -2.11
N ALA A 38 6.69 1.32 -1.00
CA ALA A 38 7.59 1.22 0.16
C ALA A 38 8.85 0.40 -0.15
N THR A 39 8.74 -0.62 -1.00
CA THR A 39 9.81 -1.62 -1.23
C THR A 39 10.51 -1.52 -2.58
N ASN A 40 9.95 -0.81 -3.58
CA ASN A 40 10.58 -0.70 -4.90
C ASN A 40 11.73 0.32 -4.98
N TYR A 41 11.99 1.10 -3.92
CA TYR A 41 13.05 2.14 -3.90
C TYR A 41 12.99 3.12 -5.09
N ALA A 42 11.78 3.49 -5.53
CA ALA A 42 11.59 4.37 -6.69
C ALA A 42 12.05 5.82 -6.41
N PHE A 43 12.07 6.24 -5.15
CA PHE A 43 12.53 7.56 -4.72
C PHE A 43 13.92 7.50 -4.07
N ILE A 44 14.67 8.61 -4.16
CA ILE A 44 16.00 8.75 -3.51
C ILE A 44 15.86 8.65 -1.99
N ASP A 45 14.81 9.27 -1.45
CA ASP A 45 14.37 9.16 -0.06
C ASP A 45 12.84 9.32 -0.02
N GLY A 46 12.22 8.93 1.10
CA GLY A 46 10.80 9.18 1.35
C GLY A 46 9.85 8.09 0.86
N ASN A 47 10.34 6.96 0.36
CA ASN A 47 9.51 5.83 -0.11
C ASN A 47 8.40 5.46 0.90
N LYS A 48 8.73 5.37 2.20
CA LYS A 48 7.76 5.10 3.27
C LYS A 48 6.67 6.18 3.39
N ARG A 49 7.05 7.46 3.39
CA ARG A 49 6.10 8.59 3.49
C ARG A 49 5.17 8.64 2.27
N VAL A 50 5.71 8.43 1.09
CA VAL A 50 4.91 8.38 -0.15
C VAL A 50 3.98 7.16 -0.15
N ALA A 51 4.44 6.01 0.34
CA ALA A 51 3.62 4.80 0.43
C ALA A 51 2.42 5.00 1.37
N VAL A 52 2.63 5.57 2.56
CA VAL A 52 1.56 5.88 3.52
C VAL A 52 0.55 6.86 2.91
N HIS A 53 1.01 7.96 2.33
CA HIS A 53 0.07 8.92 1.73
C HIS A 53 -0.64 8.38 0.49
N ALA A 54 0.00 7.52 -0.30
CA ALA A 54 -0.64 6.85 -1.41
C ALA A 54 -1.75 5.90 -0.93
N MET A 55 -1.49 5.16 0.15
CA MET A 55 -2.45 4.29 0.83
C MET A 55 -3.66 5.08 1.33
N GLU A 56 -3.44 6.12 2.13
CA GLU A 56 -4.50 7.01 2.61
C GLU A 56 -5.30 7.63 1.46
N THR A 57 -4.63 8.14 0.44
CA THR A 57 -5.28 8.75 -0.74
C THR A 57 -6.13 7.74 -1.50
N PHE A 58 -5.64 6.51 -1.67
CA PHE A 58 -6.38 5.45 -2.36
C PHE A 58 -7.62 5.03 -1.56
N LEU A 59 -7.51 4.89 -0.23
CA LEU A 59 -8.66 4.63 0.64
C LEU A 59 -9.68 5.77 0.55
N LEU A 60 -9.24 7.03 0.65
CA LEU A 60 -10.12 8.19 0.55
C LEU A 60 -10.85 8.25 -0.80
N ALA A 61 -10.16 7.95 -1.90
CA ALA A 61 -10.77 7.86 -3.23
C ALA A 61 -11.84 6.75 -3.32
N ASN A 62 -11.80 5.77 -2.42
CA ASN A 62 -12.75 4.68 -2.31
C ASN A 62 -13.78 4.88 -1.15
N ASN A 63 -13.91 6.09 -0.61
CA ASN A 63 -14.80 6.42 0.52
C ASN A 63 -14.50 5.56 1.76
N LYS A 64 -13.21 5.44 2.05
CA LYS A 64 -12.66 4.81 3.25
C LYS A 64 -11.65 5.72 3.90
N SER A 65 -11.59 5.68 5.20
CA SER A 65 -10.60 6.39 6.01
C SER A 65 -9.93 5.37 6.93
N LEU A 66 -8.69 5.63 7.32
CA LEU A 66 -7.92 4.76 8.21
C LEU A 66 -7.88 5.36 9.62
N GLU A 67 -8.20 4.56 10.63
CA GLU A 67 -8.14 4.93 12.05
C GLU A 67 -7.00 4.16 12.72
N CYS A 68 -5.86 4.83 12.88
CA CYS A 68 -4.71 4.32 13.64
C CYS A 68 -3.93 5.48 14.24
N THR A 69 -3.09 5.20 15.22
CA THR A 69 -2.15 6.17 15.76
C THR A 69 -0.95 6.37 14.82
N GLU A 70 -0.21 7.48 15.01
CA GLU A 70 1.04 7.72 14.27
C GLU A 70 2.07 6.62 14.54
N ASP A 71 2.18 6.16 15.81
CA ASP A 71 3.11 5.10 16.21
C ASP A 71 2.77 3.76 15.52
N GLU A 72 1.48 3.38 15.47
CA GLU A 72 1.04 2.16 14.78
C GLU A 72 1.32 2.23 13.27
N MET A 73 1.09 3.39 12.65
CA MET A 73 1.40 3.61 11.24
C MET A 73 2.90 3.50 10.97
N GLU A 74 3.73 4.11 11.83
CA GLU A 74 5.19 4.07 11.72
C GLU A 74 5.71 2.63 11.87
N GLU A 75 5.26 1.90 12.89
CA GLU A 75 5.64 0.50 13.11
C GLU A 75 5.25 -0.37 11.91
N THR A 76 4.04 -0.18 11.40
CA THR A 76 3.51 -0.94 10.25
C THR A 76 4.33 -0.66 8.99
N ILE A 77 4.55 0.60 8.62
CA ILE A 77 5.29 0.92 7.40
C ILE A 77 6.77 0.57 7.48
N LEU A 78 7.38 0.64 8.68
CA LEU A 78 8.73 0.12 8.92
C LEU A 78 8.76 -1.40 8.73
N GLY A 79 7.80 -2.13 9.29
CA GLY A 79 7.67 -3.58 9.10
C GLY A 79 7.55 -3.97 7.62
N VAL A 80 6.79 -3.22 6.83
CA VAL A 80 6.70 -3.42 5.37
C VAL A 80 8.03 -3.16 4.68
N ALA A 81 8.69 -2.03 4.97
CA ALA A 81 9.96 -1.67 4.35
C ALA A 81 11.11 -2.64 4.70
N GLU A 82 11.04 -3.27 5.87
CA GLU A 82 11.98 -4.30 6.33
C GLU A 82 11.62 -5.72 5.84
N GLY A 83 10.49 -5.89 5.15
CA GLY A 83 10.01 -7.19 4.67
C GLY A 83 9.46 -8.10 5.76
N LYS A 84 9.15 -7.56 6.95
CA LYS A 84 8.54 -8.27 8.08
C LYS A 84 7.02 -8.41 7.95
N ILE A 85 6.39 -7.47 7.24
CA ILE A 85 4.96 -7.45 6.95
C ILE A 85 4.78 -7.65 5.45
N ALA A 86 4.12 -8.74 5.06
CA ALA A 86 3.77 -8.97 3.67
C ALA A 86 2.54 -8.13 3.28
N TYR A 87 2.30 -7.95 1.98
CA TYR A 87 1.14 -7.18 1.53
C TYR A 87 -0.20 -7.81 1.95
N GLN A 88 -0.25 -9.13 2.17
CA GLN A 88 -1.44 -9.81 2.69
C GLN A 88 -1.71 -9.43 4.15
N ASP A 89 -0.66 -9.38 4.97
CA ASP A 89 -0.78 -8.97 6.38
C ASP A 89 -1.14 -7.49 6.48
N LEU A 90 -0.54 -6.65 5.63
CA LEU A 90 -0.91 -5.25 5.51
C LEU A 90 -2.39 -5.09 5.08
N SER A 91 -2.89 -5.92 4.17
CA SER A 91 -4.31 -5.90 3.78
C SER A 91 -5.23 -6.21 4.97
N GLN A 92 -4.89 -7.20 5.78
CA GLN A 92 -5.65 -7.54 6.99
C GLN A 92 -5.61 -6.39 8.01
N TRP A 93 -4.44 -5.77 8.16
CA TRP A 93 -4.29 -4.60 9.03
C TRP A 93 -5.12 -3.42 8.54
N ILE A 94 -5.13 -3.13 7.23
CA ILE A 94 -6.00 -2.09 6.67
C ILE A 94 -7.47 -2.44 6.95
N GLU A 95 -7.90 -3.69 6.70
CA GLU A 95 -9.27 -4.13 6.97
C GLU A 95 -9.72 -3.92 8.42
N SER A 96 -8.82 -4.08 9.40
CA SER A 96 -9.15 -3.89 10.82
C SER A 96 -9.18 -2.42 11.26
N HIS A 97 -8.61 -1.51 10.48
CA HIS A 97 -8.48 -0.09 10.82
C HIS A 97 -9.29 0.85 9.91
N ILE A 98 -10.01 0.34 8.90
CA ILE A 98 -10.80 1.19 8.02
C ILE A 98 -12.19 1.51 8.56
N TYR A 99 -12.59 2.77 8.40
CA TYR A 99 -13.95 3.27 8.57
C TYR A 99 -14.38 4.05 7.31
N ARG A 100 -15.43 4.87 7.42
CA ARG A 100 -16.03 5.60 6.29
C ARG A 100 -15.23 6.78 5.79
#